data_AF-A0A9Q3HSN9-F1
#
_entry.id   AF-A0A9Q3HSN9-F1
#
_cell.length_a   1.000
_cell.length_b   1.000
_cell.length_c   1.000
_cell.angle_alpha   90.00
_cell.angle_beta   90.00
_cell.angle_gamma   90.00
#
_symmetry.space_group_name_H-M   'P 1'
#
loop_
_entity.id
_entity.type
_entity.pdbx_description
1 polymer ?
#
loop_
_entity_poly.entity_id
_entity_poly.type
_entity_poly.pdbx_seq_one_letter_code
_entity_poly.pdbx_strand_id
1 'polypeptide(L)'
;MLCQLLMKDCKDPSLSSKLDEIWKNAYDEGRFHLLDGILYHRDKSTCVRAFTDRTLINTILLECYPSVAAGHLSEGRTLERVKTCSWWHNWKKDVAVYF
;
A
#
# COMPACT_ATOMS: atom_id res chain seq x y z
N MET A 1 12.89 -4.60 -6.82
CA MET A 1 12.43 -5.41 -7.98
C MET A 1 11.05 -5.00 -8.48
N LEU A 2 10.05 -4.72 -7.63
CA LEU A 2 8.71 -4.26 -8.07
C LEU A 2 8.67 -2.82 -8.65
N CYS A 3 9.41 -1.87 -8.06
CA CYS A 3 9.39 -0.47 -8.50
C CYS A 3 9.97 -0.27 -9.92
N GLN A 4 10.98 -1.04 -10.31
CA GLN A 4 11.55 -1.02 -11.67
C GLN A 4 10.62 -1.66 -12.71
N LEU A 5 9.82 -2.64 -12.27
CA LEU A 5 8.85 -3.32 -13.11
C LEU A 5 7.70 -2.36 -13.46
N LEU A 6 7.18 -1.62 -12.48
CA LEU A 6 6.09 -0.66 -12.65
C LEU A 6 6.48 0.66 -13.35
N MET A 7 7.72 0.78 -13.83
CA MET A 7 8.18 1.90 -14.67
C MET A 7 7.68 1.83 -16.11
N LYS A 8 7.32 0.63 -16.60
CA LYS A 8 6.72 0.48 -17.92
C LYS A 8 5.24 0.78 -17.85
N ASP A 9 4.77 1.51 -18.85
CA ASP A 9 3.40 2.01 -19.02
C ASP A 9 2.37 1.04 -18.43
N CYS A 10 1.46 1.58 -17.61
CA CYS A 10 0.33 0.85 -17.05
C CYS A 10 -0.35 0.11 -18.22
N LYS A 11 -0.26 -1.23 -18.24
CA LYS A 11 -0.71 -2.19 -19.28
C LYS A 11 0.40 -2.96 -20.03
N ASP A 12 1.65 -2.99 -19.57
CA ASP A 12 2.62 -3.94 -20.14
C ASP A 12 2.19 -5.40 -19.82
N PRO A 13 1.79 -6.21 -20.83
CA PRO A 13 1.29 -7.57 -20.61
C PRO A 13 2.39 -8.51 -20.09
N SER A 14 3.65 -8.24 -20.44
CA SER A 14 4.81 -8.99 -19.97
C SER A 14 5.11 -8.75 -18.49
N LEU A 15 4.60 -7.63 -17.96
CA LEU A 15 4.70 -7.26 -16.56
C LEU A 15 3.56 -7.83 -15.73
N SER A 16 2.34 -7.67 -16.22
CA SER A 16 1.11 -8.17 -15.58
C SER A 16 1.19 -9.67 -15.28
N SER A 17 1.81 -10.46 -16.16
CA SER A 17 2.03 -11.90 -15.97
C SER A 17 3.01 -12.29 -14.86
N LYS A 18 3.81 -11.35 -14.33
CA LYS A 18 4.79 -11.58 -13.26
C LYS A 18 4.34 -11.07 -11.90
N LEU A 19 3.18 -10.43 -11.84
CA LEU A 19 2.60 -9.89 -10.61
C LEU A 19 1.74 -10.93 -9.92
N ASP A 20 1.78 -10.97 -8.58
CA ASP A 20 0.80 -11.73 -7.81
C ASP A 20 -0.61 -11.18 -8.09
N GLU A 21 -1.62 -12.04 -7.98
CA GLU A 21 -2.99 -11.80 -8.44
C GLU A 21 -3.58 -10.44 -8.01
N ILE A 22 -3.36 -10.02 -6.75
CA ILE A 22 -3.87 -8.74 -6.25
C ILE A 22 -3.15 -7.54 -6.87
N TRP A 23 -1.83 -7.62 -7.04
CA TRP A 23 -1.05 -6.58 -7.71
C TRP A 23 -1.41 -6.51 -9.18
N LYS A 24 -1.62 -7.68 -9.81
CA LYS A 24 -2.05 -7.80 -11.19
C LYS A 24 -3.40 -7.13 -11.43
N ASN A 25 -4.42 -7.45 -10.62
CA ASN A 25 -5.75 -6.87 -10.76
C ASN A 25 -5.70 -5.33 -10.63
N ALA A 26 -5.02 -4.82 -9.61
CA ALA A 26 -4.87 -3.37 -9.44
C ALA A 26 -4.06 -2.72 -10.58
N TYR A 27 -3.05 -3.40 -11.12
CA TYR A 27 -2.26 -2.93 -12.26
C TYR A 27 -3.06 -2.91 -13.56
N ASP A 28 -3.78 -3.99 -13.87
CA ASP A 28 -4.62 -4.12 -15.06
C ASP A 28 -5.77 -3.08 -15.05
N GLU A 29 -6.27 -2.74 -13.87
CA GLU A 29 -7.24 -1.66 -13.65
C GLU A 29 -6.64 -0.24 -13.71
N GLY A 30 -5.32 -0.11 -13.89
CA GLY A 30 -4.64 1.19 -13.98
C GLY A 30 -4.61 1.95 -12.66
N ARG A 31 -4.64 1.25 -11.51
CA ARG A 31 -4.64 1.88 -10.17
C ARG A 31 -3.26 2.31 -9.70
N PHE A 32 -2.20 2.01 -10.44
CA PHE A 32 -0.84 2.42 -10.08
C PHE A 32 -0.35 3.59 -10.91
N HIS A 33 0.30 4.54 -10.24
CA HIS A 33 1.02 5.64 -10.87
C HIS A 33 2.45 5.68 -10.33
N LEU A 34 3.42 5.82 -11.23
CA LEU A 34 4.79 6.07 -10.85
C LEU A 34 5.10 7.55 -11.10
N LEU A 35 5.46 8.27 -10.06
CA LEU A 35 5.83 9.69 -10.14
C LEU A 35 7.11 9.90 -9.33
N ASP A 36 8.14 10.46 -9.96
CA ASP A 36 9.45 10.74 -9.34
C ASP A 36 10.06 9.52 -8.61
N GLY A 37 9.91 8.33 -9.21
CA GLY A 37 10.41 7.07 -8.64
C GLY A 37 9.60 6.53 -7.46
N ILE A 38 8.47 7.16 -7.13
CA ILE A 38 7.56 6.77 -6.05
C ILE A 38 6.32 6.13 -6.66
N LEU A 39 5.98 4.94 -6.17
CA LEU A 39 4.77 4.23 -6.56
C LEU A 39 3.58 4.71 -5.74
N TYR A 40 2.49 5.05 -6.42
CA TYR A 40 1.21 5.44 -5.83
C TYR A 40 0.14 4.44 -6.22
N HIS A 41 -0.75 4.13 -5.28
CA HIS A 41 -1.97 3.38 -5.52
C HIS A 41 -3.17 4.32 -5.40
N ARG A 42 -4.02 4.33 -6.44
CA ARG A 42 -5.24 5.10 -6.53
C ARG A 42 -6.45 4.20 -6.30
N ASP A 43 -7.34 4.65 -5.42
CA ASP A 43 -8.69 4.11 -5.30
C ASP A 43 -9.71 5.21 -5.65
N LYS A 44 -11.02 4.93 -5.52
CA LYS A 44 -12.10 5.86 -5.86
C LYS A 44 -11.96 7.24 -5.21
N SER A 45 -11.44 7.30 -3.98
CA SER A 45 -11.37 8.53 -3.18
C SER A 45 -9.97 8.88 -2.66
N THR A 46 -8.96 8.05 -2.92
CA THR A 46 -7.61 8.25 -2.37
C THR A 46 -6.52 7.98 -3.41
N CYS A 47 -5.39 8.65 -3.24
CA CYS A 47 -4.15 8.36 -3.96
C CYS A 47 -3.03 8.39 -2.93
N VAL A 48 -2.49 7.22 -2.60
CA VAL A 48 -1.55 7.05 -1.48
C VAL A 48 -0.32 6.30 -1.94
N ARG A 49 0.78 6.45 -1.21
CA ARG A 49 2.02 5.77 -1.57
C ARG A 49 1.88 4.26 -1.38
N ALA A 50 2.33 3.50 -2.37
CA ALA A 50 2.34 2.05 -2.34
C ALA A 50 3.71 1.53 -1.87
N PHE A 51 3.70 0.59 -0.93
CA PHE A 51 4.89 0.03 -0.33
C PHE A 51 4.99 -1.48 -0.59
N THR A 52 6.22 -1.96 -0.63
CA THR A 52 6.55 -3.39 -0.87
C THR A 52 7.60 -3.90 0.11
N ASP A 53 8.44 -3.00 0.62
CA ASP A 53 9.46 -3.31 1.60
C ASP A 53 8.84 -3.48 3.00
N ARG A 54 9.14 -4.60 3.66
CA ARG A 54 8.54 -4.92 4.95
C ARG A 54 9.05 -4.03 6.08
N THR A 55 10.29 -3.55 6.00
CA THR A 55 10.87 -2.64 7.00
C THR A 55 10.12 -1.30 7.00
N LEU A 56 9.86 -0.75 5.81
CA LEU A 56 9.05 0.45 5.65
C LEU A 56 7.60 0.22 6.09
N ILE A 57 6.99 -0.92 5.74
CA ILE A 57 5.63 -1.26 6.18
C ILE A 57 5.54 -1.30 7.71
N ASN A 58 6.47 -1.97 8.38
CA ASN A 58 6.50 -2.05 9.84
C ASN A 58 6.68 -0.66 10.48
N THR A 59 7.49 0.22 9.86
CA THR A 59 7.64 1.61 10.29
C THR A 59 6.33 2.37 10.19
N ILE A 60 5.60 2.24 9.07
CA ILE A 60 4.30 2.89 8.88
C ILE A 60 3.27 2.38 9.90
N LEU A 61 3.25 1.07 10.17
CA LEU A 61 2.36 0.48 11.18
C LEU A 61 2.63 1.08 12.56
N LEU A 62 3.91 1.20 12.95
CA LEU A 62 4.31 1.83 14.20
C LEU A 62 3.89 3.30 14.29
N GLU A 63 4.09 4.08 13.23
CA GLU A 63 3.70 5.50 13.16
C GLU A 63 2.17 5.71 13.15
N CYS A 64 1.44 4.77 12.53
CA CYS A 64 -0.02 4.79 12.50
C CYS A 64 -0.64 4.29 13.80
N TYR A 65 0.10 3.49 14.58
CA TYR A 65 -0.32 3.04 15.89
C TYR A 65 -0.48 4.24 16.84
N PRO A 66 -1.70 4.49 17.37
CA PRO A 66 -1.89 5.54 18.37
C PRO A 66 -1.09 5.19 19.62
N SER A 67 -0.31 6.13 20.16
CA SER A 67 0.41 5.89 21.42
C SER A 67 -0.57 5.67 22.57
N VAL A 68 -0.17 4.91 23.59
CA VAL A 68 -0.97 4.69 24.81
C VAL A 68 -1.41 6.02 25.46
N ALA A 69 -0.62 7.07 25.31
CA ALA A 69 -0.92 8.42 25.78
C ALA A 69 -2.13 9.06 25.08
N ALA A 70 -2.53 8.58 23.89
CA ALA A 70 -3.71 9.05 23.15
C ALA A 70 -5.04 8.46 23.66
N GLY A 71 -5.00 7.62 24.72
CA GLY A 71 -6.19 7.15 25.45
C GLY A 71 -7.10 6.17 24.70
N HIS A 72 -6.84 5.89 23.41
CA HIS A 72 -7.68 5.03 22.58
C HIS A 72 -6.83 4.21 21.59
N LEU A 73 -6.39 3.03 22.05
CA LEU A 73 -5.83 1.98 21.19
C LEU A 73 -7.00 1.31 20.46
N SER A 74 -7.32 1.72 19.23
CA SER A 74 -8.26 0.97 18.42
C SER A 74 -7.69 0.63 17.05
N GLU A 75 -7.71 -0.66 16.72
CA GLU A 75 -7.42 -1.20 15.39
C GLU A 75 -8.11 -0.36 14.30
N GLY A 76 -9.37 0.02 14.51
CA GLY A 76 -10.15 0.86 13.61
C GLY A 76 -9.51 2.22 13.30
N ARG A 77 -8.88 2.89 14.27
CA ARG A 77 -8.17 4.15 14.01
C ARG A 77 -6.89 3.92 13.21
N THR A 78 -6.15 2.86 13.50
CA THR A 78 -4.97 2.47 12.72
C THR A 78 -5.35 2.15 11.29
N LEU A 79 -6.45 1.42 11.07
CA LEU A 79 -6.98 1.12 9.74
C LEU A 79 -7.28 2.39 8.95
N GLU A 80 -7.98 3.37 9.53
CA GLU A 80 -8.29 4.62 8.83
C GLU A 80 -7.05 5.49 8.57
N ARG A 81 -6.08 5.51 9.49
CA ARG A 81 -4.80 6.21 9.27
C ARG A 81 -4.00 5.58 8.13
N VAL A 82 -3.85 4.25 8.12
CA VAL A 82 -3.14 3.54 7.04
C VAL A 82 -3.84 3.78 5.71
N LYS A 83 -5.17 3.59 5.65
CA LYS A 83 -5.98 3.80 4.44
C LYS A 83 -5.81 5.19 3.80
N THR A 84 -5.55 6.21 4.61
CA THR A 84 -5.43 7.61 4.15
C THR A 84 -4.01 8.00 3.77
N CYS A 85 -2.98 7.24 4.17
CA CYS A 85 -1.58 7.62 3.93
C CYS A 85 -0.79 6.61 3.07
N SER A 86 -1.15 5.33 3.10
CA SER A 86 -0.32 4.25 2.56
C SER A 86 -1.14 3.09 2.02
N TRP A 87 -0.53 2.29 1.13
CA TRP A 87 -1.11 1.07 0.62
C TRP A 87 -0.05 -0.01 0.44
N TRP A 88 -0.40 -1.27 0.73
CA TRP A 88 0.38 -2.44 0.33
C TRP A 88 -0.53 -3.67 0.26
N HIS A 89 -0.05 -4.75 -0.33
CA HIS A 89 -0.79 -5.99 -0.37
C HIS A 89 -1.09 -6.52 1.04
N ASN A 90 -2.36 -6.86 1.31
CA ASN A 90 -2.83 -7.34 2.62
C ASN A 90 -2.71 -6.34 3.80
N TRP A 91 -2.60 -5.03 3.55
CA TRP A 91 -2.45 -4.03 4.61
C TRP A 91 -3.50 -4.11 5.73
N LYS A 92 -4.76 -4.44 5.42
CA LYS A 92 -5.81 -4.64 6.43
C LYS A 92 -5.52 -5.83 7.34
N LYS A 93 -5.01 -6.94 6.79
CA LYS A 93 -4.64 -8.12 7.57
C LYS A 93 -3.42 -7.82 8.44
N ASP A 94 -2.44 -7.10 7.90
CA ASP A 94 -1.27 -6.69 8.67
C ASP A 94 -1.62 -5.77 9.84
N VAL A 95 -2.54 -4.83 9.65
CA VAL A 95 -3.05 -4.01 10.77
C VAL A 95 -3.76 -4.89 11.81
N ALA A 96 -4.58 -5.84 11.38
CA ALA A 96 -5.27 -6.76 12.30
C ALA A 96 -4.32 -7.68 13.08
N VAL A 97 -3.20 -8.12 12.48
CA VAL A 97 -2.17 -8.94 13.16
C VAL A 97 -1.32 -8.09 14.12
N TYR A 98 -1.23 -6.78 13.88
CA TYR A 98 -0.48 -5.86 14.74
C TYR A 98 -1.19 -5.56 16.07
N PHE A 99 -2.49 -5.83 16.17
CA PHE A 99 -3.32 -5.66 17.37
C PHE A 99 -3.66 -7.02 17.99
#